data_AF-A0A0G3H945-F1
#
_entry.id   AF-A0A0G3H945-F1
#
_cell.length_a   1.000
_cell.length_b   1.000
_cell.length_c   1.000
_cell.angle_alpha   90.00
_cell.angle_beta   90.00
_cell.angle_gamma   90.00
#
_symmetry.space_group_name_H-M   'P 1'
#
loop_
_entity.id
_entity.type
_entity.pdbx_description
1 polymer ?
#
loop_
_entity_poly.entity_id
_entity_poly.type
_entity_poly.pdbx_seq_one_letter_code
_entity_poly.pdbx_strand_id
1 'polypeptide(L)'
;MFLRAADWAHERDFGCPVGMDLRRILTELTGPPRVGACTMEGSVPLPAGHGVREVTVSWPALSLGSDAAVLVHPSPLPPAARARIHHAAPLVLVIPVLHRQAWDAALAQVEAQLVTVRLRLLAAQLRLLAARHPSVAEELVAIASEAEPRRPRVAIIGPDPRARAHAAALAQGVEVVEHADVEAVLAVAPPSGWSPDDVPTLIDAARRSGRLISTTPLPPGVDGIVAAPGELAQALTRPRAGVLPAPRLGAWQRAVEHCERRRRLLIDAHLAHLTAHADKQPAATIAGLQAVARSYQLPEPVPPRLGSLAVQAMVLGVAAGAALGRVVWWWHPVAGAIVGVAAGVVVGWLRWVRGRREVHVLWAEREAARVRRAVAAGGGQRDGPQRWLHRTWTLARD
;
A
#
# COMPACT_ATOMS: atom_id res chain seq x y z
N MET A 1 -5.77 -9.45 15.79
CA MET A 1 -5.95 -8.25 14.94
C MET A 1 -7.09 -7.31 15.36
N PHE A 2 -8.38 -7.68 15.34
CA PHE A 2 -9.48 -6.76 15.69
C PHE A 2 -9.33 -6.13 17.07
N LEU A 3 -9.06 -6.94 18.09
CA LEU A 3 -8.82 -6.46 19.47
C LEU A 3 -7.64 -5.49 19.52
N ARG A 4 -6.47 -5.88 19.00
CA ARG A 4 -5.30 -5.00 18.93
C ARG A 4 -5.56 -3.67 18.21
N ALA A 5 -6.33 -3.69 17.11
CA ALA A 5 -6.71 -2.47 16.41
C ALA A 5 -7.64 -1.59 17.25
N ALA A 6 -8.56 -2.19 18.00
CA ALA A 6 -9.44 -1.48 18.93
C ALA A 6 -8.68 -0.91 20.12
N ASP A 7 -7.79 -1.69 20.74
CA ASP A 7 -6.92 -1.27 21.84
C ASP A 7 -6.05 -0.09 21.40
N TRP A 8 -5.38 -0.23 20.26
CA TRP A 8 -4.58 0.83 19.66
C TRP A 8 -5.40 2.11 19.44
N ALA A 9 -6.62 1.99 18.92
CA ALA A 9 -7.49 3.14 18.69
C ALA A 9 -7.96 3.78 20.00
N HIS A 10 -8.20 2.97 21.04
CA HIS A 10 -8.65 3.42 22.36
C HIS A 10 -7.55 4.19 23.11
N GLU A 11 -6.30 3.78 22.98
CA GLU A 11 -5.13 4.45 23.55
C GLU A 11 -4.85 5.84 22.95
N ARG A 12 -5.48 6.19 21.82
CA ARG A 12 -5.29 7.52 21.21
C ARG A 12 -6.19 8.56 21.86
N ASP A 13 -5.63 9.76 22.03
CA ASP A 13 -6.34 10.94 22.52
C ASP A 13 -7.66 11.19 21.78
N PHE A 14 -8.64 11.73 22.52
CA PHE A 14 -9.92 12.13 21.95
C PHE A 14 -9.70 13.17 20.84
N GLY A 15 -10.30 12.94 19.67
CA GLY A 15 -10.13 13.81 18.50
C GLY A 15 -8.91 13.49 17.63
N CYS A 16 -8.09 12.48 17.95
CA CYS A 16 -7.05 11.99 17.04
C CYS A 16 -7.69 11.54 15.70
N PRO A 17 -7.35 12.17 14.55
CA PRO A 17 -8.00 11.86 13.27
C PRO A 17 -7.85 10.39 12.87
N VAL A 18 -6.66 9.81 13.09
CA VAL A 18 -6.39 8.40 12.77
C VAL A 18 -7.18 7.47 13.69
N GLY A 19 -7.26 7.80 14.98
CA GLY A 19 -8.05 7.06 15.95
C GLY A 19 -9.55 7.12 15.62
N MET A 20 -10.08 8.25 15.17
CA MET A 20 -11.47 8.39 14.74
C MET A 20 -11.75 7.58 13.47
N ASP A 21 -10.88 7.66 12.47
CA ASP A 21 -11.02 6.89 11.23
C ASP A 21 -10.98 5.38 11.50
N LEU A 22 -10.05 4.91 12.34
CA LEU A 22 -9.97 3.50 12.70
C LEU A 22 -11.18 3.03 13.51
N ARG A 23 -11.68 3.84 14.47
CA ARG A 23 -12.93 3.52 15.19
C ARG A 23 -14.10 3.39 14.23
N ARG A 24 -14.23 4.28 13.24
CA ARG A 24 -15.26 4.17 12.21
C ARG A 24 -15.13 2.88 11.40
N ILE A 25 -13.91 2.54 10.96
CA ILE A 25 -13.64 1.28 10.24
C ILE A 25 -14.01 0.07 11.10
N LEU A 26 -13.66 0.06 12.38
CA LEU A 26 -13.99 -1.02 13.30
C LEU A 26 -15.50 -1.16 13.47
N THR A 27 -16.22 -0.06 13.69
CA THR A 27 -17.69 -0.07 13.77
C THR A 27 -18.34 -0.58 12.47
N GLU A 28 -17.83 -0.17 11.31
CA GLU A 28 -18.33 -0.66 10.03
C GLU A 28 -18.09 -2.18 9.85
N LEU A 29 -16.95 -2.68 10.32
CA LEU A 29 -16.56 -4.09 10.20
C LEU A 29 -17.11 -4.97 11.33
N THR A 30 -17.60 -4.43 12.44
CA THR A 30 -18.26 -5.21 13.50
C THR A 30 -19.78 -5.19 13.40
N GLY A 31 -20.34 -4.30 12.57
CA GLY A 31 -21.77 -4.23 12.28
C GLY A 31 -22.32 -5.39 11.41
N PRO A 32 -23.56 -5.28 10.91
CA PRO A 32 -24.17 -6.30 10.05
C PRO A 32 -23.37 -6.50 8.74
N PRO A 33 -23.34 -7.71 8.16
CA PRO A 33 -22.67 -7.98 6.88
C PRO A 33 -23.13 -7.02 5.79
N ARG A 34 -22.17 -6.38 5.10
CA ARG A 34 -22.43 -5.43 4.02
C ARG A 34 -22.40 -6.18 2.70
N VAL A 35 -23.55 -6.41 2.10
CA VAL A 35 -23.66 -7.25 0.89
C VAL A 35 -24.35 -6.47 -0.23
N GLY A 36 -23.86 -6.63 -1.45
CA GLY A 36 -24.50 -6.09 -2.64
C GLY A 36 -24.55 -7.10 -3.76
N ALA A 37 -25.43 -6.90 -4.74
CA ALA A 37 -25.46 -7.69 -5.97
C ALA A 37 -25.25 -6.82 -7.22
N CYS A 38 -24.64 -7.43 -8.23
CA CYS A 38 -24.43 -6.82 -9.54
C CYS A 38 -24.38 -7.86 -10.66
N THR A 39 -24.70 -7.43 -11.87
CA THR A 39 -24.27 -8.08 -13.12
C THR A 39 -22.93 -7.47 -13.56
N MET A 40 -22.43 -7.90 -14.72
CA MET A 40 -21.29 -7.26 -15.38
C MET A 40 -21.59 -5.82 -15.84
N GLU A 41 -22.86 -5.44 -15.90
CA GLU A 41 -23.33 -4.17 -16.47
C GLU A 41 -23.81 -3.17 -15.41
N GLY A 42 -24.34 -3.65 -14.28
CA GLY A 42 -24.92 -2.76 -13.27
C GLY A 42 -25.27 -3.46 -11.96
N SER A 43 -25.72 -2.66 -10.98
CA SER A 43 -26.18 -3.18 -9.69
C SER A 43 -27.56 -3.85 -9.83
N VAL A 44 -27.80 -4.86 -9.00
CA VAL A 44 -29.06 -5.62 -8.94
C VAL A 44 -29.55 -5.59 -7.48
N PRO A 45 -30.85 -5.39 -7.22
CA PRO A 45 -31.37 -5.43 -5.86
C PRO A 45 -31.25 -6.82 -5.25
N LEU A 46 -30.91 -6.89 -3.97
CA LEU A 46 -30.93 -8.15 -3.22
C LEU A 46 -32.37 -8.56 -2.87
N PRO A 47 -32.66 -9.88 -2.80
CA PRO A 47 -33.91 -10.34 -2.20
C PRO A 47 -34.02 -9.87 -0.75
N ALA A 48 -35.22 -9.47 -0.33
CA ALA A 48 -35.46 -9.05 1.05
C ALA A 48 -35.05 -10.16 2.04
N GLY A 49 -34.22 -9.82 3.01
CA GLY A 49 -33.73 -10.73 4.05
C GLY A 49 -33.35 -9.98 5.32
N HIS A 50 -33.38 -10.69 6.45
CA HIS A 50 -33.02 -10.14 7.76
C HIS A 50 -31.53 -10.33 8.02
N GLY A 51 -30.87 -9.31 8.59
CA GLY A 51 -29.51 -9.46 9.13
C GLY A 51 -28.36 -8.96 8.27
N VAL A 52 -28.60 -8.44 7.05
CA VAL A 52 -27.57 -7.80 6.22
C VAL A 52 -27.86 -6.33 5.96
N ARG A 53 -26.79 -5.54 5.75
CA ARG A 53 -26.88 -4.17 5.24
C ARG A 53 -26.63 -4.20 3.73
N GLU A 54 -27.67 -3.90 2.95
CA GLU A 54 -27.52 -3.80 1.50
C GLU A 54 -26.62 -2.61 1.12
N VAL A 55 -25.68 -2.84 0.21
CA VAL A 55 -24.80 -1.82 -0.35
C VAL A 55 -24.81 -1.90 -1.87
N THR A 56 -24.83 -0.74 -2.53
CA THR A 56 -24.74 -0.68 -3.99
C THR A 56 -23.34 -1.05 -4.45
N VAL A 57 -23.24 -2.07 -5.30
CA VAL A 57 -21.99 -2.53 -5.89
C VAL A 57 -22.10 -2.55 -7.42
N SER A 58 -21.01 -2.22 -8.09
CA SER A 58 -20.89 -2.29 -9.54
C SER A 58 -19.69 -3.15 -9.91
N TRP A 59 -19.81 -3.95 -10.95
CA TRP A 59 -18.67 -4.73 -11.45
C TRP A 59 -17.59 -3.81 -12.07
N PRO A 60 -16.29 -3.99 -11.76
CA PRO A 60 -15.73 -4.93 -10.79
C PRO A 60 -15.88 -4.45 -9.35
N ALA A 61 -16.40 -5.33 -8.48
CA ALA A 61 -16.69 -5.03 -7.08
C ALA A 61 -15.40 -4.99 -6.23
N LEU A 62 -14.53 -4.01 -6.50
CA LEU A 62 -13.23 -3.84 -5.84
C LEU A 62 -13.30 -2.93 -4.59
N SER A 63 -14.50 -2.49 -4.21
CA SER A 63 -14.67 -1.54 -3.11
C SER A 63 -14.42 -2.20 -1.76
N LEU A 64 -13.84 -1.45 -0.81
CA LEU A 64 -13.69 -1.87 0.59
C LEU A 64 -14.98 -1.63 1.42
N GLY A 65 -16.04 -1.12 0.79
CA GLY A 65 -17.31 -0.79 1.44
C GLY A 65 -18.28 -1.96 1.58
N SER A 66 -17.98 -3.09 0.94
CA SER A 66 -18.74 -4.33 1.00
C SER A 66 -17.92 -5.43 1.67
N ASP A 67 -18.58 -6.28 2.44
CA ASP A 67 -18.02 -7.56 2.89
C ASP A 67 -18.12 -8.60 1.76
N ALA A 68 -19.26 -8.64 1.06
CA ALA A 68 -19.46 -9.53 -0.06
C ALA A 68 -20.16 -8.85 -1.24
N ALA A 69 -19.86 -9.34 -2.45
CA ALA A 69 -20.54 -8.98 -3.68
C ALA A 69 -21.03 -10.24 -4.40
N VAL A 70 -22.31 -10.27 -4.73
CA VAL A 70 -22.92 -11.34 -5.53
C VAL A 70 -22.89 -10.93 -6.99
N LEU A 71 -22.09 -11.62 -7.80
CA LEU A 71 -22.02 -11.46 -9.24
C LEU A 71 -23.03 -12.42 -9.89
N VAL A 72 -24.09 -11.86 -10.47
CA VAL A 72 -25.09 -12.60 -11.23
C VAL A 72 -24.58 -12.77 -12.66
N HIS A 73 -24.15 -14.00 -13.00
CA HIS A 73 -23.58 -14.32 -14.30
C HIS A 73 -23.71 -15.81 -14.63
N PRO A 74 -24.16 -16.18 -15.84
CA PRO A 74 -24.19 -17.58 -16.26
C PRO A 74 -22.75 -18.11 -16.44
N SER A 75 -22.39 -19.21 -15.79
CA SER A 75 -21.08 -19.84 -16.00
C SER A 75 -20.89 -20.28 -17.47
N PRO A 76 -19.65 -20.29 -18.01
CA PRO A 76 -18.39 -19.94 -17.36
C PRO A 76 -18.07 -18.44 -17.40
N LEU A 77 -17.40 -17.94 -16.36
CA LEU A 77 -16.92 -16.55 -16.35
C LEU A 77 -15.83 -16.30 -17.39
N PRO A 78 -15.70 -15.08 -17.91
CA PRO A 78 -14.50 -14.68 -18.64
C PRO A 78 -13.24 -14.79 -17.75
N PRO A 79 -12.07 -15.19 -18.28
CA PRO A 79 -10.85 -15.29 -17.48
C PRO A 79 -10.46 -13.99 -16.77
N ALA A 80 -10.70 -12.85 -17.42
CA ALA A 80 -10.51 -11.52 -16.84
C ALA A 80 -11.36 -11.32 -15.57
N ALA A 81 -12.59 -11.85 -15.57
CA ALA A 81 -13.49 -11.72 -14.43
C ALA A 81 -13.06 -12.61 -13.27
N ARG A 82 -12.71 -13.87 -13.55
CA ARG A 82 -12.11 -14.77 -12.54
C ARG A 82 -10.88 -14.13 -11.88
N ALA A 83 -9.96 -13.59 -12.67
CA ALA A 83 -8.77 -12.91 -12.14
C ALA A 83 -9.11 -11.79 -11.15
N ARG A 84 -10.10 -10.96 -11.48
CA ARG A 84 -10.54 -9.86 -10.62
C ARG A 84 -11.19 -10.37 -9.32
N ILE A 85 -11.95 -11.46 -9.38
CA ILE A 85 -12.53 -12.11 -8.20
C ILE A 85 -11.42 -12.56 -7.25
N HIS A 86 -10.36 -13.18 -7.78
CA HIS A 86 -9.25 -13.65 -6.97
C HIS A 86 -8.47 -12.53 -6.26
N HIS A 87 -8.43 -11.33 -6.87
CA HIS A 87 -7.80 -10.15 -6.28
C HIS A 87 -8.77 -9.22 -5.52
N ALA A 88 -10.06 -9.57 -5.47
CA ALA A 88 -11.04 -8.77 -4.76
C ALA A 88 -10.77 -8.83 -3.24
N ALA A 89 -10.80 -7.67 -2.60
CA ALA A 89 -10.80 -7.57 -1.15
C ALA A 89 -12.10 -8.14 -0.54
N PRO A 90 -13.32 -7.81 -1.05
CA PRO A 90 -14.54 -8.49 -0.61
C PRO A 90 -14.63 -9.92 -1.13
N LEU A 91 -15.45 -10.74 -0.47
CA LEU A 91 -15.86 -12.04 -1.00
C LEU A 91 -16.72 -11.83 -2.26
N VAL A 92 -16.36 -12.45 -3.38
CA VAL A 92 -17.20 -12.42 -4.58
C VAL A 92 -17.80 -13.80 -4.81
N LEU A 93 -19.12 -13.87 -4.79
CA LEU A 93 -19.89 -15.09 -5.04
C LEU A 93 -20.50 -15.01 -6.43
N VAL A 94 -20.32 -16.04 -7.24
CA VAL A 94 -20.83 -16.09 -8.61
C VAL A 94 -22.03 -17.01 -8.64
N ILE A 95 -23.18 -16.47 -9.00
CA ILE A 95 -24.41 -17.25 -9.12
C ILE A 95 -25.05 -17.01 -10.49
N PRO A 96 -25.65 -18.03 -11.12
CA PRO A 96 -26.26 -17.86 -12.44
C PRO A 96 -27.52 -17.00 -12.39
N VAL A 97 -28.33 -17.13 -11.34
CA VAL A 97 -29.60 -16.43 -11.15
C VAL A 97 -29.79 -16.10 -9.67
N LEU A 98 -30.21 -14.87 -9.38
CA LEU A 98 -30.48 -14.40 -8.02
C LEU A 98 -31.96 -14.60 -7.66
N HIS A 99 -32.30 -15.81 -7.21
CA HIS A 99 -33.60 -16.12 -6.57
C HIS A 99 -33.41 -16.38 -5.07
N ARG A 100 -34.51 -16.45 -4.30
CA ARG A 100 -34.46 -16.57 -2.83
C ARG A 100 -33.58 -17.74 -2.33
N GLN A 101 -33.79 -18.95 -2.84
CA GLN A 101 -32.96 -20.11 -2.44
C GLN A 101 -31.47 -19.95 -2.80
N ALA A 102 -31.13 -19.38 -3.96
CA ALA A 102 -29.72 -19.11 -4.32
C ALA A 102 -29.12 -18.02 -3.43
N TRP A 103 -29.93 -17.04 -3.05
CA TRP A 103 -29.54 -16.00 -2.09
C TRP A 103 -29.32 -16.55 -0.69
N ASP A 104 -30.19 -17.42 -0.18
CA ASP A 104 -30.04 -18.06 1.14
C ASP A 104 -28.75 -18.88 1.20
N ALA A 105 -28.43 -19.62 0.13
CA ALA A 105 -27.17 -20.36 0.00
C ALA A 105 -25.94 -19.43 -0.06
N ALA A 106 -26.04 -18.32 -0.80
CA ALA A 106 -24.98 -17.31 -0.86
C ALA A 106 -24.76 -16.65 0.50
N LEU A 107 -25.83 -16.33 1.22
CA LEU A 107 -25.77 -15.72 2.55
C LEU A 107 -25.08 -16.64 3.55
N ALA A 108 -25.41 -17.94 3.56
CA ALA A 108 -24.72 -18.93 4.39
C ALA A 108 -23.21 -18.98 4.11
N GLN A 109 -22.79 -18.85 2.84
CA GLN A 109 -21.36 -18.77 2.50
C GLN A 109 -20.72 -17.46 2.96
N VAL A 110 -21.43 -16.34 2.87
CA VAL A 110 -20.97 -15.05 3.41
C VAL A 110 -20.75 -15.16 4.90
N GLU A 111 -21.70 -15.69 5.65
CA GLU A 111 -21.61 -15.87 7.10
C GLU A 111 -20.44 -16.78 7.49
N ALA A 112 -20.28 -17.91 6.80
CA ALA A 112 -19.18 -18.84 7.04
C ALA A 112 -17.79 -18.22 6.83
N GLN A 113 -17.66 -17.27 5.90
CA GLN A 113 -16.37 -16.62 5.58
C GLN A 113 -16.21 -15.21 6.15
N LEU A 114 -17.22 -14.70 6.86
CA LEU A 114 -17.33 -13.30 7.23
C LEU A 114 -16.11 -12.80 8.02
N VAL A 115 -15.68 -13.57 9.02
CA VAL A 115 -14.54 -13.22 9.87
C VAL A 115 -13.26 -13.11 9.04
N THR A 116 -12.99 -14.10 8.18
CA THR A 116 -11.81 -14.13 7.31
C THR A 116 -11.79 -12.98 6.31
N VAL A 117 -12.95 -12.64 5.73
CA VAL A 117 -13.10 -11.48 4.85
C VAL A 117 -12.84 -10.18 5.61
N ARG A 118 -13.44 -10.02 6.79
CA ARG A 118 -13.32 -8.80 7.59
C ARG A 118 -11.90 -8.59 8.13
N LEU A 119 -11.17 -9.65 8.46
CA LEU A 119 -9.75 -9.57 8.78
C LEU A 119 -8.95 -9.05 7.57
N ARG A 120 -9.19 -9.56 6.36
CA ARG A 120 -8.52 -9.05 5.15
C ARG A 120 -8.86 -7.59 4.88
N LEU A 121 -10.13 -7.21 5.01
CA LEU A 121 -10.59 -5.82 4.85
C LEU A 121 -9.95 -4.90 5.90
N LEU A 122 -9.92 -5.29 7.17
CA LEU A 122 -9.26 -4.53 8.23
C LEU A 122 -7.77 -4.36 7.93
N ALA A 123 -7.07 -5.41 7.52
CA ALA A 123 -5.65 -5.31 7.19
C ALA A 123 -5.40 -4.38 5.99
N ALA A 124 -6.27 -4.38 4.98
CA ALA A 124 -6.19 -3.44 3.86
C ALA A 124 -6.46 -1.99 4.29
N GLN A 125 -7.45 -1.78 5.16
CA GLN A 125 -7.79 -0.46 5.72
C GLN A 125 -6.68 0.09 6.61
N LEU A 126 -6.07 -0.74 7.46
CA LEU A 126 -4.91 -0.37 8.28
C LEU A 126 -3.72 0.05 7.43
N ARG A 127 -3.41 -0.70 6.37
CA ARG A 127 -2.35 -0.33 5.40
C ARG A 127 -2.67 0.98 4.67
N LEU A 128 -3.95 1.21 4.33
CA LEU A 128 -4.39 2.47 3.73
C LEU A 128 -4.23 3.65 4.70
N LEU A 129 -4.60 3.47 5.97
CA LEU A 129 -4.41 4.47 7.02
C LEU A 129 -2.92 4.74 7.26
N ALA A 130 -2.09 3.70 7.33
CA ALA A 130 -0.65 3.82 7.46
C ALA A 130 -0.04 4.65 6.33
N ALA A 131 -0.45 4.40 5.09
CA ALA A 131 0.00 5.17 3.94
C ALA A 131 -0.40 6.66 4.06
N ARG A 132 -1.61 6.95 4.56
CA ARG A 132 -2.11 8.32 4.75
C ARG A 132 -1.50 9.03 5.96
N HIS A 133 -1.06 8.28 6.97
CA HIS A 133 -0.57 8.79 8.24
C HIS A 133 0.80 8.19 8.58
N PRO A 134 1.88 8.67 7.95
CA PRO A 134 3.22 8.11 8.12
C PRO A 134 3.72 8.08 9.56
N SER A 135 3.24 9.01 10.40
CA SER A 135 3.60 9.13 11.82
C SER A 135 3.27 7.89 12.66
N VAL A 136 2.27 7.12 12.25
CA VAL A 136 1.78 5.92 12.95
C VAL A 136 1.82 4.70 12.04
N ALA A 137 2.48 4.80 10.89
CA ALA A 137 2.46 3.77 9.86
C ALA A 137 3.05 2.45 10.35
N GLU A 138 4.16 2.50 11.10
CA GLU A 138 4.82 1.31 11.63
C GLU A 138 3.90 0.53 12.57
N GLU A 139 3.24 1.22 13.51
CA GLU A 139 2.28 0.62 14.45
C GLU A 139 1.10 -0.03 13.69
N LEU A 140 0.51 0.67 12.72
CA LEU A 140 -0.63 0.16 11.95
C LEU A 140 -0.24 -0.99 11.01
N VAL A 141 0.95 -0.95 10.41
CA VAL A 141 1.48 -2.04 9.57
C VAL A 141 1.79 -3.27 10.42
N ALA A 142 2.31 -3.10 11.64
CA ALA A 142 2.55 -4.19 12.57
C ALA A 142 1.25 -4.94 12.89
N ILE A 143 0.15 -4.21 13.16
CA ILE A 143 -1.17 -4.82 13.37
C ILE A 143 -1.67 -5.52 12.10
N ALA A 144 -1.53 -4.89 10.92
CA ALA A 144 -2.00 -5.45 9.65
C ALA A 144 -1.22 -6.70 9.19
N SER A 145 0.00 -6.90 9.71
CA SER A 145 0.88 -8.02 9.35
C SER A 145 0.47 -9.34 10.01
N GLU A 146 -0.45 -9.30 10.98
CA GLU A 146 -1.04 -10.51 11.57
C GLU A 146 -2.00 -11.24 10.63
N ALA A 147 -2.51 -10.56 9.60
CA ALA A 147 -3.39 -11.19 8.62
C ALA A 147 -2.58 -12.11 7.71
N GLU A 148 -2.97 -13.38 7.65
CA GLU A 148 -2.33 -14.34 6.75
C GLU A 148 -2.51 -13.89 5.29
N PRO A 149 -1.42 -13.78 4.51
CA PRO A 149 -1.53 -13.42 3.11
C PRO A 149 -2.28 -14.52 2.35
N ARG A 150 -3.26 -14.12 1.53
CA ARG A 150 -3.95 -15.04 0.63
C ARG A 150 -2.93 -15.65 -0.33
N ARG A 151 -2.84 -16.99 -0.35
CA ARG A 151 -2.02 -17.72 -1.31
C ARG A 151 -2.79 -17.87 -2.63
N PRO A 152 -2.20 -17.54 -3.78
CA PRO A 152 -2.84 -17.73 -5.07
C PRO A 152 -2.98 -19.20 -5.40
N ARG A 153 -4.11 -19.59 -5.99
CA ARG A 153 -4.41 -20.99 -6.32
C ARG A 153 -3.90 -21.34 -7.72
N VAL A 154 -3.08 -22.37 -7.84
CA VAL A 154 -2.42 -22.77 -9.09
C VAL A 154 -2.65 -24.25 -9.37
N ALA A 155 -3.00 -24.59 -10.61
CA ALA A 155 -3.02 -25.99 -11.05
C ALA A 155 -1.71 -26.31 -11.78
N ILE A 156 -1.15 -27.50 -11.54
CA ILE A 156 0.08 -27.94 -12.18
C ILE A 156 -0.25 -29.02 -13.21
N ILE A 157 0.07 -28.75 -14.47
CA ILE A 157 -0.13 -29.67 -15.61
C ILE A 157 1.21 -30.04 -16.23
N GLY A 158 1.27 -31.17 -16.92
CA GLY A 158 2.48 -31.64 -17.58
C GLY A 158 2.47 -33.16 -17.74
N PRO A 159 3.16 -33.69 -18.76
CA PRO A 159 3.15 -35.11 -19.08
C PRO A 159 3.95 -35.97 -18.08
N ASP A 160 4.95 -35.39 -17.40
CA ASP A 160 5.78 -36.09 -16.41
C ASP A 160 5.30 -35.85 -14.96
N PRO A 161 4.79 -36.88 -14.25
CA PRO A 161 4.39 -36.76 -12.85
C PRO A 161 5.54 -36.36 -11.91
N ARG A 162 6.79 -36.76 -12.19
CA ARG A 162 7.95 -36.43 -11.35
C ARG A 162 8.29 -34.96 -11.46
N ALA A 163 8.33 -34.42 -12.68
CA ALA A 163 8.52 -32.99 -12.91
C ALA A 163 7.40 -32.17 -12.24
N ARG A 164 6.13 -32.61 -12.31
CA ARG A 164 5.02 -31.94 -11.60
C ARG A 164 5.20 -31.92 -10.09
N ALA A 165 5.59 -33.05 -9.48
CA ALA A 165 5.84 -33.11 -8.05
C ALA A 165 7.01 -32.20 -7.61
N HIS A 166 8.08 -32.15 -8.42
CA HIS A 166 9.21 -31.25 -8.18
C HIS A 166 8.80 -29.77 -8.27
N ALA A 167 8.03 -29.39 -9.28
CA ALA A 167 7.51 -28.04 -9.43
C ALA A 167 6.58 -27.66 -8.26
N ALA A 168 5.74 -28.58 -7.79
CA ALA A 168 4.89 -28.36 -6.62
C ALA A 168 5.71 -28.08 -5.34
N ALA A 169 6.82 -28.79 -5.14
CA ALA A 169 7.72 -28.57 -4.00
C ALA A 169 8.44 -27.22 -4.06
N LEU A 170 8.70 -26.69 -5.27
CA LEU A 170 9.32 -25.39 -5.48
C LEU A 170 8.32 -24.21 -5.48
N ALA A 171 7.03 -24.50 -5.58
CA ALA A 171 5.96 -23.51 -5.64
C ALA A 171 5.66 -22.92 -4.25
N GLN A 172 6.61 -22.18 -3.68
CA GLN A 172 6.45 -21.51 -2.40
C GLN A 172 5.45 -20.35 -2.49
N GLY A 173 4.64 -20.18 -1.44
CA GLY A 173 3.71 -19.06 -1.32
C GLY A 173 2.45 -19.16 -2.19
N VAL A 174 2.21 -20.30 -2.87
CA VAL A 174 0.99 -20.58 -3.64
C VAL A 174 0.27 -21.81 -3.07
N GLU A 175 -1.03 -21.95 -3.38
CA GLU A 175 -1.84 -23.13 -3.04
C GLU A 175 -2.00 -23.98 -4.31
N VAL A 176 -1.44 -25.19 -4.32
CA VAL A 176 -1.58 -26.11 -5.45
C VAL A 176 -2.88 -26.88 -5.35
N VAL A 177 -3.71 -26.83 -6.40
CA VAL A 177 -5.04 -27.48 -6.44
C VAL A 177 -5.23 -28.31 -7.70
N GLU A 178 -6.09 -29.32 -7.64
CA GLU A 178 -6.31 -30.28 -8.74
C GLU A 178 -7.53 -29.96 -9.64
N HIS A 179 -8.25 -28.87 -9.39
CA HIS A 179 -9.45 -28.50 -10.15
C HIS A 179 -9.23 -27.29 -11.07
N ALA A 180 -10.14 -27.04 -12.01
CA ALA A 180 -9.99 -26.00 -13.03
C ALA A 180 -10.15 -24.54 -12.53
N ASP A 181 -10.72 -24.32 -11.34
CA ASP A 181 -10.96 -22.97 -10.78
C ASP A 181 -9.69 -22.39 -10.13
N VAL A 182 -8.71 -22.04 -10.98
CA VAL A 182 -7.38 -21.53 -10.58
C VAL A 182 -7.07 -20.14 -11.13
N GLU A 183 -6.15 -19.45 -10.45
CA GLU A 183 -5.64 -18.13 -10.84
C GLU A 183 -4.66 -18.20 -12.00
N ALA A 184 -3.92 -19.30 -12.07
CA ALA A 184 -2.99 -19.62 -13.14
C ALA A 184 -2.82 -21.13 -13.25
N VAL A 185 -2.36 -21.57 -14.42
CA VAL A 185 -1.88 -22.93 -14.63
C VAL A 185 -0.37 -22.88 -14.80
N LEU A 186 0.35 -23.67 -14.01
CA LEU A 186 1.77 -23.94 -14.20
C LEU A 186 1.92 -25.19 -15.07
N ALA A 187 2.36 -24.99 -16.31
CA ALA A 187 2.71 -26.05 -17.23
C ALA A 187 4.19 -26.42 -17.06
N VAL A 188 4.43 -27.66 -16.67
CA VAL A 188 5.77 -28.19 -16.43
C VAL A 188 6.14 -29.11 -17.59
N ALA A 189 7.10 -28.66 -18.39
CA ALA A 189 7.60 -29.45 -19.51
C ALA A 189 8.44 -30.63 -19.02
N PRO A 190 8.44 -31.75 -19.76
CA PRO A 190 9.43 -32.81 -19.54
C PRO A 190 10.84 -32.30 -19.92
N PRO A 191 11.92 -33.03 -19.53
CA PRO A 191 13.29 -32.62 -19.84
C PRO A 191 13.58 -32.41 -21.34
N SER A 192 12.82 -33.07 -22.21
CA SER A 192 12.88 -32.94 -23.67
C SER A 192 12.21 -31.67 -24.21
N GLY A 193 11.55 -30.87 -23.37
CA GLY A 193 10.70 -29.76 -23.79
C GLY A 193 9.31 -30.21 -24.22
N TRP A 194 8.50 -29.26 -24.70
CA TRP A 194 7.13 -29.52 -25.15
C TRP A 194 7.09 -30.25 -26.50
N SER A 195 6.25 -31.29 -26.58
CA SER A 195 5.92 -31.97 -27.83
C SER A 195 4.77 -31.26 -28.56
N PRO A 196 4.66 -31.38 -29.89
CA PRO A 196 3.45 -31.01 -30.62
C PRO A 196 2.16 -31.61 -30.03
N ASP A 197 2.24 -32.81 -29.43
CA ASP A 197 1.09 -33.49 -28.80
C ASP A 197 0.60 -32.78 -27.52
N ASP A 198 1.44 -31.97 -26.88
CA ASP A 198 1.09 -31.21 -25.68
C ASP A 198 0.31 -29.92 -26.02
N VAL A 199 0.44 -29.43 -27.25
CA VAL A 199 -0.09 -28.12 -27.71
C VAL A 199 -1.60 -27.98 -27.44
N PRO A 200 -2.48 -28.96 -27.76
CA PRO A 200 -3.91 -28.83 -27.49
C PRO A 200 -4.23 -28.64 -26.00
N THR A 201 -3.50 -29.34 -25.12
CA THR A 201 -3.66 -29.25 -23.67
C THR A 201 -3.21 -27.88 -23.15
N LEU A 202 -2.11 -27.35 -23.68
CA LEU A 202 -1.61 -26.02 -23.31
C LEU A 202 -2.56 -24.91 -23.79
N ILE A 203 -3.11 -25.00 -25.00
CA ILE A 203 -4.11 -24.06 -25.53
C ILE A 203 -5.38 -24.08 -24.66
N ASP A 204 -5.88 -25.26 -24.32
CA ASP A 204 -7.06 -25.38 -23.44
C ASP A 204 -6.78 -24.78 -22.06
N ALA A 205 -5.61 -25.05 -21.48
CA ALA A 205 -5.19 -24.49 -20.20
C ALA A 205 -5.06 -22.96 -20.24
N ALA A 206 -4.45 -22.41 -21.28
CA ALA A 206 -4.35 -20.96 -21.50
C ALA A 206 -5.74 -20.32 -21.60
N ARG A 207 -6.64 -20.92 -22.40
CA ARG A 207 -8.02 -20.45 -22.56
C ARG A 207 -8.82 -20.50 -21.25
N ARG A 208 -8.73 -21.60 -20.50
CA ARG A 208 -9.49 -21.81 -19.25
C ARG A 208 -8.96 -20.98 -18.09
N SER A 209 -7.66 -20.89 -17.89
CA SER A 209 -7.11 -20.08 -16.79
C SER A 209 -7.04 -18.58 -17.13
N GLY A 210 -6.86 -18.27 -18.42
CA GLY A 210 -6.45 -16.95 -18.90
C GLY A 210 -5.06 -16.54 -18.44
N ARG A 211 -4.27 -17.47 -17.88
CA ARG A 211 -2.90 -17.25 -17.41
C ARG A 211 -2.16 -18.60 -17.34
N LEU A 212 -1.50 -18.95 -18.44
CA LEU A 212 -0.58 -20.07 -18.51
C LEU A 212 0.83 -19.59 -18.16
N ILE A 213 1.50 -20.27 -17.24
CA ILE A 213 2.91 -20.08 -16.90
C ILE A 213 3.62 -21.38 -17.25
N SER A 214 4.66 -21.32 -18.07
CA SER A 214 5.42 -22.49 -18.51
C SER A 214 6.83 -22.47 -17.95
N THR A 215 7.35 -23.63 -17.55
CA THR A 215 8.74 -23.77 -17.07
C THR A 215 9.78 -23.70 -18.20
N THR A 216 9.34 -23.85 -19.46
CA THR A 216 10.17 -23.79 -20.66
C THR A 216 9.48 -22.97 -21.77
N PRO A 217 10.18 -22.55 -22.84
CA PRO A 217 9.57 -21.85 -23.96
C PRO A 217 8.36 -22.59 -24.54
N LEU A 218 7.23 -21.88 -24.67
CA LEU A 218 5.99 -22.44 -25.18
C LEU A 218 6.06 -22.69 -26.70
N PRO A 219 5.36 -23.74 -27.22
CA PRO A 219 5.21 -23.94 -28.65
C PRO A 219 4.55 -22.74 -29.35
N PRO A 220 4.83 -22.52 -30.65
CA PRO A 220 4.18 -21.46 -31.43
C PRO A 220 2.65 -21.57 -31.37
N GLY A 221 1.97 -20.42 -31.16
CA GLY A 221 0.51 -20.35 -31.09
C GLY A 221 -0.09 -20.63 -29.71
N VAL A 222 0.73 -20.85 -28.68
CA VAL A 222 0.29 -20.97 -27.29
C VAL A 222 0.59 -19.69 -26.51
N ASP A 223 -0.45 -18.98 -26.07
CA ASP A 223 -0.31 -17.79 -25.25
C ASP A 223 0.07 -18.14 -23.80
N GLY A 224 1.14 -17.55 -23.29
CA GLY A 224 1.55 -17.71 -21.90
C GLY A 224 2.87 -17.04 -21.55
N ILE A 225 3.27 -17.15 -20.29
CA ILE A 225 4.51 -16.55 -19.75
C ILE A 225 5.49 -17.68 -19.45
N VAL A 226 6.77 -17.50 -19.80
CA VAL A 226 7.83 -18.42 -19.38
C VAL A 226 8.41 -17.93 -18.06
N ALA A 227 8.48 -18.80 -17.05
CA ALA A 227 9.08 -18.52 -15.75
C ALA A 227 9.65 -19.80 -15.13
N ALA A 228 10.78 -19.68 -14.43
CA ALA A 228 11.31 -20.81 -13.68
C ALA A 228 10.36 -21.19 -12.52
N PRO A 229 10.34 -22.45 -12.04
CA PRO A 229 9.48 -22.87 -10.93
C PRO A 229 9.63 -22.00 -9.67
N GLY A 230 10.86 -21.58 -9.34
CA GLY A 230 11.14 -20.69 -8.20
C GLY A 230 10.70 -19.24 -8.38
N GLU A 231 10.34 -18.83 -9.59
CA GLU A 231 9.88 -17.47 -9.92
C GLU A 231 8.35 -17.37 -10.03
N LEU A 232 7.63 -18.44 -9.67
CA LEU A 232 6.17 -18.52 -9.85
C LEU A 232 5.43 -17.37 -9.15
N ALA A 233 5.79 -17.06 -7.91
CA ALA A 233 5.18 -15.95 -7.18
C ALA A 233 5.38 -14.60 -7.91
N GLN A 234 6.56 -14.37 -8.49
CA GLN A 234 6.84 -13.17 -9.27
C GLN A 234 6.06 -13.16 -10.59
N ALA A 235 6.01 -14.30 -11.30
CA ALA A 235 5.24 -14.44 -12.53
C ALA A 235 3.74 -14.16 -12.31
N LEU A 236 3.19 -14.55 -11.15
CA LEU A 236 1.82 -14.24 -10.75
C LEU A 236 1.56 -12.75 -10.50
N THR A 237 2.59 -11.97 -10.18
CA THR A 237 2.45 -10.51 -10.03
C THR A 237 2.45 -9.76 -11.35
N ARG A 238 2.89 -10.38 -12.45
CA ARG A 238 2.89 -9.75 -13.78
C ARG A 238 1.44 -9.60 -14.29
N PRO A 239 1.10 -8.53 -15.05
CA PRO A 239 -0.19 -8.42 -15.70
C PRO A 239 -0.43 -9.58 -16.67
N ARG A 240 -1.70 -9.94 -16.93
CA ARG A 240 -2.02 -10.91 -18.00
C ARG A 240 -1.76 -10.27 -19.36
N ALA A 241 -0.95 -10.90 -20.19
CA ALA A 241 -0.77 -10.48 -21.58
C ALA A 241 -2.12 -10.55 -22.32
N GLY A 242 -2.45 -9.54 -23.15
CA GLY A 242 -3.60 -9.58 -24.07
C GLY A 242 -4.99 -9.30 -23.50
N VAL A 243 -5.16 -9.04 -22.20
CA VAL A 243 -6.48 -8.89 -21.54
C VAL A 243 -6.72 -7.49 -20.95
N LEU A 244 -5.79 -6.55 -21.13
CA LEU A 244 -6.08 -5.17 -20.73
C LEU A 244 -7.08 -4.56 -21.73
N PRO A 245 -8.25 -4.07 -21.27
CA PRO A 245 -9.18 -3.39 -22.15
C PRO A 245 -8.46 -2.21 -22.81
N ALA A 246 -8.69 -2.01 -24.11
CA ALA A 246 -8.13 -0.89 -24.84
C ALA A 246 -8.38 0.41 -24.04
N PRO A 247 -7.34 1.18 -23.70
CA PRO A 247 -7.49 2.32 -22.83
C PRO A 247 -8.37 3.35 -23.53
N ARG A 248 -9.61 3.52 -23.04
CA ARG A 248 -10.44 4.67 -23.43
C ARG A 248 -9.71 5.92 -22.94
N LEU A 249 -9.29 6.80 -23.86
CA LEU A 249 -8.41 7.95 -23.56
C LEU A 249 -8.87 8.74 -22.32
N GLY A 250 -10.17 9.04 -22.21
CA GLY A 250 -10.72 9.76 -21.04
C GLY A 250 -10.72 8.95 -19.73
N ALA A 251 -10.88 7.62 -19.79
CA ALA A 251 -10.78 6.78 -18.59
C ALA A 251 -9.33 6.67 -18.10
N TRP A 252 -8.38 6.62 -19.05
CA TRP A 252 -6.96 6.58 -18.74
C TRP A 252 -6.46 7.87 -18.10
N GLN A 253 -6.87 9.03 -18.65
CA GLN A 253 -6.56 10.34 -18.07
C GLN A 253 -7.11 10.46 -16.64
N ARG A 254 -8.37 10.07 -16.43
CA ARG A 254 -8.96 10.06 -15.07
C ARG A 254 -8.21 9.15 -14.10
N ALA A 255 -7.73 7.99 -14.56
CA ALA A 255 -6.95 7.08 -13.73
C ALA A 255 -5.57 7.67 -13.38
N VAL A 256 -4.89 8.27 -14.36
CA VAL A 256 -3.62 8.99 -14.15
C VAL A 256 -3.82 10.14 -13.16
N GLU A 257 -4.83 10.99 -13.36
CA GLU A 257 -5.17 12.10 -12.46
C GLU A 257 -5.52 11.63 -11.06
N HIS A 258 -6.24 10.52 -10.93
CA HIS A 258 -6.55 9.93 -9.64
C HIS A 258 -5.28 9.46 -8.93
N CYS A 259 -4.40 8.74 -9.62
CA CYS A 259 -3.14 8.28 -9.06
C CYS A 259 -2.19 9.45 -8.73
N GLU A 260 -2.13 10.49 -9.56
CA GLU A 260 -1.34 11.70 -9.29
C GLU A 260 -1.88 12.46 -8.08
N ARG A 261 -3.21 12.64 -7.96
CA ARG A 261 -3.83 13.24 -6.78
C ARG A 261 -3.50 12.45 -5.52
N ARG A 262 -3.65 11.13 -5.57
CA ARG A 262 -3.33 10.25 -4.44
C ARG A 262 -1.85 10.32 -4.07
N ARG A 263 -0.96 10.29 -5.06
CA ARG A 263 0.49 10.44 -4.87
C ARG A 263 0.83 11.75 -4.17
N ARG A 264 0.28 12.88 -4.62
CA ARG A 264 0.49 14.19 -4.00
C ARG A 264 0.04 14.22 -2.54
N LEU A 265 -1.17 13.73 -2.26
CA LEU A 265 -1.71 13.66 -0.89
C LEU A 265 -0.80 12.86 0.05
N LEU A 266 -0.27 11.72 -0.41
CA LEU A 266 0.62 10.87 0.38
C LEU A 266 1.96 11.56 0.67
N ILE A 267 2.54 12.22 -0.33
CA ILE A 267 3.79 12.97 -0.16
C ILE A 267 3.58 14.16 0.78
N ASP A 268 2.49 14.91 0.60
CA ASP A 268 2.19 16.06 1.43
C ASP A 268 2.01 15.68 2.90
N ALA A 269 1.30 14.58 3.16
CA ALA A 269 1.15 14.03 4.51
C ALA A 269 2.51 13.61 5.11
N HIS A 270 3.38 12.97 4.31
CA HIS A 270 4.70 12.56 4.76
C HIS A 270 5.63 13.75 5.05
N LEU A 271 5.65 14.76 4.17
CA LEU A 271 6.43 15.98 4.38
C LEU A 271 5.90 16.79 5.57
N ALA A 272 4.58 16.86 5.77
CA ALA A 272 3.97 17.48 6.94
C ALA A 272 4.39 16.76 8.24
N HIS A 273 4.44 15.43 8.23
CA HIS A 273 4.92 14.66 9.37
C HIS A 273 6.39 14.96 9.71
N LEU A 274 7.27 14.94 8.71
CA LEU A 274 8.71 15.21 8.90
C LEU A 274 8.98 16.62 9.42
N THR A 275 8.22 17.61 8.95
CA THR A 275 8.34 19.01 9.39
C THR A 275 7.81 19.22 10.80
N ALA A 276 6.69 18.58 11.17
CA ALA A 276 6.12 18.65 12.52
C ALA A 276 7.04 18.08 13.62
N HIS A 277 7.97 17.20 13.27
CA HIS A 277 8.91 16.56 14.22
C HIS A 277 10.35 17.08 14.09
N ALA A 278 10.58 18.10 13.28
CA ALA A 278 11.92 18.61 12.96
C ALA A 278 12.67 19.18 14.18
N ASP A 279 11.95 19.67 15.19
CA ASP A 279 12.50 20.23 16.42
C ASP A 279 13.00 19.14 17.39
N LYS A 280 12.28 18.02 17.48
CA LYS A 280 12.54 16.91 18.39
C LYS A 280 13.49 15.87 17.79
N GLN A 281 13.41 15.63 16.48
CA GLN A 281 14.13 14.55 15.80
C GLN A 281 14.84 15.03 14.52
N PRO A 282 15.80 15.98 14.63
CA PRO A 282 16.42 16.60 13.45
C PRO A 282 17.14 15.60 12.55
N ALA A 283 17.79 14.58 13.11
CA ALA A 283 18.48 13.56 12.33
C ALA A 283 17.51 12.70 11.50
N ALA A 284 16.39 12.29 12.10
CA ALA A 284 15.35 11.52 11.42
C ALA A 284 14.66 12.36 10.33
N THR A 285 14.38 13.64 10.60
CA THR A 285 13.84 14.57 9.60
C THR A 285 14.78 14.75 8.42
N ILE A 286 16.09 14.91 8.65
CA ILE A 286 17.08 15.01 7.57
C ILE A 286 17.09 13.73 6.73
N ALA A 287 17.23 12.56 7.38
CA ALA A 287 17.27 11.28 6.69
C ALA A 287 15.98 11.00 5.92
N GLY A 288 14.82 11.35 6.49
CA GLY A 288 13.51 11.24 5.85
C GLY A 288 13.40 12.13 4.62
N LEU A 289 13.76 13.41 4.71
CA LEU A 289 13.77 14.32 3.57
C LEU A 289 14.75 13.87 2.48
N GLN A 290 15.91 13.32 2.85
CA GLN A 290 16.85 12.72 1.90
C GLN A 290 16.29 11.46 1.24
N ALA A 291 15.60 10.59 1.98
CA ALA A 291 14.94 9.41 1.42
C ALA A 291 13.83 9.80 0.43
N VAL A 292 13.03 10.81 0.76
CA VAL A 292 12.03 11.38 -0.17
C VAL A 292 12.73 11.96 -1.39
N ALA A 293 13.76 12.79 -1.24
CA ALA A 293 14.49 13.33 -2.38
C ALA A 293 15.05 12.22 -3.29
N ARG A 294 15.67 11.18 -2.72
CA ARG A 294 16.20 10.03 -3.46
C ARG A 294 15.11 9.25 -4.22
N SER A 295 13.98 8.96 -3.57
CA SER A 295 12.86 8.24 -4.23
C SER A 295 12.26 9.02 -5.40
N TYR A 296 12.40 10.34 -5.41
CA TYR A 296 11.97 11.22 -6.51
C TYR A 296 13.12 11.67 -7.41
N GLN A 297 14.34 11.13 -7.20
CA GLN A 297 15.56 11.50 -7.94
C GLN A 297 15.84 13.01 -7.94
N LEU A 298 15.49 13.68 -6.84
CA LEU A 298 15.75 15.10 -6.62
C LEU A 298 17.13 15.28 -5.96
N PRO A 299 17.78 16.46 -6.15
CA PRO A 299 19.00 16.78 -5.43
C PRO A 299 18.78 16.65 -3.92
N GLU A 300 19.70 15.93 -3.26
CA GLU A 300 19.59 15.64 -1.84
C GLU A 300 19.65 16.94 -1.01
N PRO A 301 18.77 17.09 -0.01
CA PRO A 301 18.78 18.25 0.86
C PRO A 301 20.06 18.26 1.70
N VAL A 302 20.76 19.40 1.67
CA VAL A 302 21.99 19.63 2.42
C VAL A 302 21.62 20.12 3.82
N PRO A 303 22.14 19.51 4.91
CA PRO A 303 21.80 19.89 6.27
C PRO A 303 22.19 21.35 6.59
N PRO A 304 21.47 22.02 7.51
CA PRO A 304 21.71 23.42 7.80
C PRO A 304 23.07 23.64 8.48
N ARG A 305 23.79 24.67 8.06
CA ARG A 305 25.05 25.07 8.68
C ARG A 305 24.77 25.86 9.96
N LEU A 306 25.25 25.37 11.10
CA LEU A 306 25.02 25.96 12.43
C LEU A 306 26.12 26.96 12.86
N GLY A 307 27.15 27.17 12.05
CA GLY A 307 28.31 27.99 12.42
C GLY A 307 27.94 29.43 12.77
N SER A 308 27.09 30.09 11.98
CA SER A 308 26.62 31.45 12.26
C SER A 308 25.82 31.55 13.56
N LEU A 309 25.04 30.52 13.89
CA LEU A 309 24.30 30.44 15.14
C LEU A 309 25.25 30.28 16.34
N ALA A 310 26.33 29.49 16.19
CA ALA A 310 27.32 29.31 17.26
C ALA A 310 27.99 30.64 17.62
N VAL A 311 28.35 31.44 16.60
CA VAL A 311 28.90 32.78 16.80
C VAL A 311 27.89 33.69 17.51
N GLN A 312 26.63 33.71 17.09
CA GLN A 312 25.60 34.52 17.75
C GLN A 312 25.38 34.13 19.22
N ALA A 313 25.33 32.82 19.51
CA ALA A 313 25.20 32.31 20.87
C ALA A 313 26.38 32.73 21.75
N MET A 314 27.60 32.66 21.21
CA MET A 314 28.82 33.10 21.89
C MET A 314 28.80 34.60 22.18
N VAL A 315 28.48 35.44 21.18
CA VAL A 315 28.42 36.90 21.35
C VAL A 315 27.38 37.30 22.40
N LEU A 316 26.19 36.71 22.36
CA LEU A 316 25.13 36.97 23.35
C LEU A 316 25.52 36.50 24.76
N GLY A 317 26.18 35.35 24.86
CA GLY A 317 26.72 34.85 26.13
C GLY A 317 27.77 35.80 26.71
N VAL A 318 28.74 36.24 25.90
CA VAL A 318 29.77 37.20 26.35
C VAL A 318 29.15 38.53 26.78
N ALA A 319 28.19 39.07 26.02
CA ALA A 319 27.53 40.33 26.35
C ALA A 319 26.73 40.23 27.66
N ALA A 320 25.94 39.16 27.85
CA ALA A 320 25.18 38.94 29.07
C ALA A 320 26.09 38.72 30.29
N GLY A 321 27.16 37.94 30.12
CA GLY A 321 28.13 37.68 31.17
C GLY A 321 28.90 38.94 31.58
N ALA A 322 29.31 39.76 30.62
CA ALA A 322 29.96 41.04 30.90
C ALA A 322 29.02 42.02 31.61
N ALA A 323 27.76 42.10 31.19
CA ALA A 323 26.77 42.99 31.80
C ALA A 323 26.46 42.60 33.25
N LEU A 324 26.13 41.33 33.51
CA LEU A 324 25.77 40.86 34.85
C LEU A 324 26.97 40.77 35.78
N GLY A 325 28.13 40.34 35.26
CA GLY A 325 29.37 40.31 36.02
C GLY A 325 29.79 41.71 36.47
N ARG A 326 29.68 42.72 35.59
CA ARG A 326 30.00 44.11 35.93
C ARG A 326 29.12 44.65 37.06
N VAL A 327 27.83 44.32 37.10
CA VAL A 327 26.90 44.78 38.15
C VAL A 327 27.31 44.23 39.53
N VAL A 328 27.63 42.95 39.62
CA VAL A 328 27.98 42.28 40.88
C VAL A 328 29.42 42.61 41.32
N TRP A 329 30.32 42.87 40.36
CA TRP A 329 31.72 43.20 40.62
C TRP A 329 31.89 44.43 41.52
N TRP A 330 31.00 45.42 41.43
CA TRP A 330 31.02 46.63 42.28
C TRP A 330 30.93 46.31 43.77
N TRP A 331 30.31 45.19 44.14
CA TRP A 331 30.07 44.80 45.53
C TRP A 331 31.03 43.70 45.97
N HIS A 332 31.34 42.75 45.09
CA HIS A 332 32.24 41.65 45.40
C HIS A 332 32.91 41.12 44.11
N PRO A 333 34.21 41.38 43.87
CA PRO A 333 34.86 41.10 42.58
C PRO A 333 34.88 39.60 42.24
N VAL A 334 35.17 38.74 43.21
CA VAL A 334 35.15 37.28 43.00
C VAL A 334 33.74 36.77 42.65
N ALA A 335 32.69 37.30 43.30
CA ALA A 335 31.32 36.92 42.99
C ALA A 335 30.87 37.46 41.63
N GLY A 336 31.35 38.65 41.24
CA GLY A 336 31.11 39.22 39.91
C GLY A 336 31.68 38.38 38.78
N ALA A 337 32.88 37.84 38.94
CA ALA A 337 33.46 36.89 37.98
C ALA A 337 32.59 35.64 37.82
N ILE A 338 32.19 35.02 38.94
CA ILE A 338 31.39 33.78 38.95
C ILE A 338 30.02 34.02 38.32
N VAL A 339 29.32 35.09 38.72
CA VAL A 339 27.99 35.42 38.19
C VAL A 339 28.06 35.75 36.70
N GLY A 340 29.09 36.49 36.26
CA GLY A 340 29.27 36.82 34.84
C GLY A 340 29.49 35.57 33.98
N VAL A 341 30.36 34.65 34.41
CA VAL A 341 30.61 33.40 33.68
C VAL A 341 29.35 32.52 33.66
N ALA A 342 28.69 32.33 34.80
CA ALA A 342 27.49 31.51 34.89
C ALA A 342 26.37 32.06 33.99
N ALA A 343 26.11 33.36 34.04
CA ALA A 343 25.09 33.99 33.22
C ALA A 343 25.41 33.91 31.72
N GLY A 344 26.67 34.14 31.34
CA GLY A 344 27.08 34.04 29.94
C GLY A 344 26.94 32.63 29.38
N VAL A 345 27.31 31.61 30.16
CA VAL A 345 27.12 30.20 29.78
C VAL A 345 25.64 29.87 29.62
N VAL A 346 24.79 30.27 30.57
CA VAL A 346 23.34 29.98 30.51
C VAL A 346 22.67 30.66 29.32
N VAL A 347 22.93 31.96 29.10
CA VAL A 347 22.33 32.71 27.99
C VAL A 347 22.81 32.18 26.64
N GLY A 348 24.11 31.93 26.50
CA GLY A 348 24.68 31.35 25.28
C GLY A 348 24.12 29.95 24.99
N TRP A 349 24.02 29.10 26.02
CA TRP A 349 23.43 27.77 25.91
C TRP A 349 21.97 27.80 25.48
N LEU A 350 21.13 28.61 26.14
CA LEU A 350 19.71 28.75 25.80
C LEU A 350 19.52 29.26 24.36
N ARG A 351 20.32 30.25 23.94
CA ARG A 351 20.30 30.75 22.56
C ARG A 351 20.69 29.67 21.56
N TRP A 352 21.73 28.90 21.86
CA TRP A 352 22.20 27.80 21.02
C TRP A 352 21.11 26.72 20.86
N VAL A 353 20.54 26.25 21.97
CA VAL A 353 19.51 25.20 21.95
C VAL A 353 18.26 25.66 21.19
N ARG A 354 17.75 26.86 21.50
CA ARG A 354 16.56 27.40 20.84
C ARG A 354 16.81 27.69 19.36
N GLY A 355 17.93 28.34 19.05
CA GLY A 355 18.28 28.67 17.67
C GLY A 355 18.53 27.44 16.81
N ARG A 356 19.10 26.36 17.37
CA ARG A 356 19.30 25.11 16.64
C ARG A 356 17.94 24.54 16.23
N ARG A 357 16.96 24.51 17.14
CA ARG A 357 15.60 24.05 16.84
C ARG A 357 14.94 24.89 15.75
N GLU A 358 14.96 26.22 15.89
CA GLU A 358 14.40 27.15 14.90
C GLU A 358 15.03 26.97 13.50
N VAL A 359 16.36 26.85 13.43
CA VAL A 359 17.08 26.64 12.16
C VAL A 359 16.69 25.31 11.51
N HIS A 360 16.54 24.23 12.28
CA HIS A 360 16.13 22.93 11.76
C HIS A 360 14.69 22.94 11.24
N VAL A 361 13.75 23.56 11.97
CA VAL A 361 12.35 23.69 11.54
C VAL A 361 12.26 24.49 10.24
N LEU A 362 12.87 25.68 10.20
CA LEU A 362 12.86 26.53 9.01
C LEU A 362 13.57 25.90 7.81
N TRP A 363 14.62 25.11 8.06
CA TRP A 363 15.27 24.33 7.02
C TRP A 363 14.34 23.23 6.50
N ALA A 364 13.71 22.45 7.39
CA ALA A 364 12.83 21.37 7.02
C ALA A 364 11.60 21.88 6.24
N GLU A 365 11.01 22.99 6.64
CA GLU A 365 9.89 23.62 5.93
C GLU A 365 10.27 24.08 4.51
N ARG A 366 11.44 24.72 4.37
CA ARG A 366 11.94 25.16 3.07
C ARG A 366 12.23 23.98 2.14
N GLU A 367 12.85 22.94 2.67
CA GLU A 367 13.15 21.73 1.89
C GLU A 367 11.88 20.96 1.54
N ALA A 368 10.93 20.80 2.46
CA ALA A 368 9.62 20.24 2.16
C ALA A 368 8.90 21.03 1.07
N ALA A 369 8.90 22.37 1.13
CA ALA A 369 8.31 23.21 0.10
C ALA A 369 9.04 23.09 -1.26
N ARG A 370 10.37 22.92 -1.26
CA ARG A 370 11.14 22.62 -2.47
C ARG A 370 10.72 21.29 -3.08
N VAL A 371 10.64 20.23 -2.28
CA VAL A 371 10.18 18.90 -2.73
C VAL A 371 8.76 18.96 -3.26
N ARG A 372 7.81 19.60 -2.57
CA ARG A 372 6.43 19.78 -3.05
C ARG A 372 6.38 20.44 -4.42
N ARG A 373 7.11 21.54 -4.61
CA ARG A 373 7.18 22.24 -5.89
C ARG A 373 7.78 21.37 -6.99
N ALA A 374 8.86 20.66 -6.69
CA ALA A 374 9.51 19.76 -7.64
C ALA A 374 8.56 18.62 -8.07
N VAL A 375 7.87 17.99 -7.13
CA VAL A 375 6.87 16.95 -7.42
C VAL A 375 5.70 17.50 -8.24
N ALA A 376 5.18 18.68 -7.88
CA ALA A 376 4.08 19.33 -8.61
C ALA A 376 4.47 19.67 -10.06
N ALA A 377 5.74 20.06 -10.29
CA ALA A 377 6.30 20.34 -11.60
C ALA A 377 6.67 19.08 -12.41
N GLY A 378 6.37 17.87 -11.90
CA GLY A 378 6.67 16.60 -12.58
C GLY A 378 8.07 16.03 -12.29
N GLY A 379 8.82 16.61 -11.35
CA GLY A 379 10.09 16.05 -10.85
C GLY A 379 9.92 14.61 -10.37
N GLY A 380 10.80 13.71 -10.81
CA GLY A 380 10.67 12.26 -10.60
C GLY A 380 9.80 11.54 -11.64
N GLN A 381 9.59 12.14 -12.82
CA GLN A 381 8.75 11.60 -13.90
C GLN A 381 9.24 10.28 -14.51
N ARG A 382 10.45 9.78 -14.19
CA ARG A 382 10.94 8.50 -14.70
C ARG A 382 10.01 7.33 -14.34
N ASP A 383 9.34 7.38 -13.20
CA ASP A 383 8.39 6.37 -12.72
C ASP A 383 7.06 6.97 -12.23
N GLY A 384 6.61 8.08 -12.81
CA GLY A 384 5.31 8.67 -12.46
C GLY A 384 4.12 7.76 -12.84
N PRO A 385 2.94 7.90 -12.21
CA PRO A 385 1.73 7.14 -12.51
C PRO A 385 1.43 6.93 -14.00
N GLN A 386 1.64 7.96 -14.83
CA GLN A 386 1.46 7.87 -16.28
C GLN A 386 2.45 6.92 -16.96
N ARG A 387 3.75 7.00 -16.62
CA ARG A 387 4.78 6.11 -17.17
C ARG A 387 4.69 4.70 -16.58
N TRP A 388 4.33 4.57 -15.30
CA TRP A 388 4.03 3.28 -14.70
C TRP A 388 2.87 2.61 -15.43
N LEU A 389 1.72 3.30 -15.57
CA LEU A 389 0.56 2.80 -16.30
C LEU A 389 0.92 2.45 -17.75
N HIS A 390 1.71 3.28 -18.44
CA HIS A 390 2.15 3.00 -19.80
C HIS A 390 3.07 1.78 -19.87
N ARG A 391 4.07 1.68 -18.99
CA ARG A 391 4.99 0.54 -18.90
C ARG A 391 4.24 -0.75 -18.55
N THR A 392 3.31 -0.68 -17.61
CA THR A 392 2.45 -1.83 -17.24
C THR A 392 1.56 -2.23 -18.40
N TRP A 393 1.10 -1.29 -19.22
CA TRP A 393 0.33 -1.58 -20.43
C TRP A 393 1.19 -2.20 -21.53
N THR A 394 2.41 -1.70 -21.77
CA THR A 394 3.33 -2.30 -22.75
C THR A 394 3.76 -3.70 -22.32
N LEU A 395 4.14 -3.89 -21.04
CA LEU A 395 4.47 -5.20 -20.46
C LEU A 395 3.30 -6.19 -20.41
N ALA A 396 2.07 -5.72 -20.61
CA ALA A 396 0.89 -6.57 -20.73
C ALA A 396 0.48 -6.81 -22.18
N ARG A 397 1.20 -6.24 -23.13
CA ARG A 397 0.98 -6.39 -24.56
C ARG A 397 2.08 -7.22 -25.21
N ASP A 398 3.30 -7.03 -24.74
CA ASP A 398 4.47 -7.89 -24.97
C ASP A 398 4.41 -9.14 -24.09
#